data_AF-A0A942NTF1-F1
#
_entry.id   AF-A0A942NTF1-F1
#
_cell.length_a   1.000
_cell.length_b   1.000
_cell.length_c   1.000
_cell.angle_alpha   90.00
_cell.angle_beta   90.00
_cell.angle_gamma   90.00
#
_symmetry.space_group_name_H-M   'P 1'
#
loop_
_entity.id
_entity.type
_entity.pdbx_description
1 polymer ?
#
loop_
_entity_poly.entity_id
_entity_poly.type
_entity_poly.pdbx_seq_one_letter_code
_entity_poly.pdbx_strand_id
1 'polypeptide(L)'
;MDTRVIPWAFSVVLLIVIIIIGQCHRCPESNPCPEPRTDLRTDSIPGDSVAKPYPEIKPVPIKIVYVEVPAKVDTGEILRLYHAEVYGRDTLANDSSVFVAVDWMVTKNRPVFFKPEIANRKPVAINHYTTYTFENLPENKYFAGFNTGRSPKSFGFGPSFALLTKKETLFTINCDLLNKDVYLTVLWKLNLSRKKVKK
;
A
#
# COMPACT_ATOMS: atom_id res chain seq x y z
N MET A 1 -27.95 1.81 58.26
CA MET A 1 -27.95 2.19 56.83
C MET A 1 -29.36 2.62 56.48
N ASP A 2 -29.56 3.92 56.24
CA ASP A 2 -30.88 4.50 55.99
C ASP A 2 -31.47 3.98 54.67
N THR A 3 -32.60 3.27 54.76
CA THR A 3 -33.35 2.67 53.65
C THR A 3 -33.96 3.69 52.69
N ARG A 4 -33.88 4.99 53.00
CA ARG A 4 -34.37 6.10 52.16
C ARG A 4 -33.41 6.53 51.06
N VAL A 5 -32.13 6.14 51.13
CA VAL A 5 -31.10 6.55 50.16
C VAL A 5 -31.05 5.62 48.93
N ILE A 6 -31.52 4.38 49.10
CA ILE A 6 -31.45 3.30 48.10
C ILE A 6 -32.22 3.62 46.80
N PRO A 7 -33.44 4.22 46.82
CA PRO A 7 -34.17 4.51 45.59
C PRO A 7 -33.49 5.56 44.72
N TRP A 8 -32.97 6.63 45.33
CA TRP A 8 -32.32 7.73 44.60
C TRP A 8 -30.99 7.29 43.99
N ALA A 9 -30.24 6.44 44.69
CA ALA A 9 -29.02 5.85 44.16
C ALA A 9 -29.31 5.00 42.90
N PHE A 10 -30.38 4.21 42.91
CA PHE A 10 -30.79 3.41 41.75
C PHE A 10 -31.20 4.27 40.56
N SER A 11 -31.97 5.34 40.79
CA SER A 11 -32.36 6.27 39.73
C SER A 11 -31.16 6.96 39.06
N VAL A 12 -30.15 7.36 39.84
CA VAL A 12 -28.92 7.99 39.30
C VAL A 12 -28.12 7.01 38.46
N VAL A 13 -27.96 5.77 38.92
CA VAL A 13 -27.27 4.71 38.16
C VAL A 13 -27.98 4.43 36.84
N LEU A 14 -29.31 4.36 36.86
CA LEU A 14 -30.10 4.08 35.66
C LEU A 14 -30.01 5.23 34.63
N LEU A 15 -29.95 6.48 35.10
CA LEU A 15 -29.78 7.65 34.26
C LEU A 15 -28.40 7.66 33.57
N ILE A 16 -27.34 7.28 34.30
CA ILE A 16 -25.98 7.11 33.75
C ILE A 16 -25.97 6.04 32.65
N VAL A 17 -26.62 4.89 32.89
CA VAL A 17 -26.70 3.80 31.91
C VAL A 17 -27.43 4.23 30.63
N ILE A 18 -28.54 4.95 30.75
CA ILE A 18 -29.29 5.47 29.58
C ILE A 18 -28.44 6.44 28.76
N ILE A 19 -27.69 7.34 29.41
CA ILE A 19 -26.77 8.26 28.71
C ILE A 19 -25.70 7.47 27.96
N ILE A 20 -25.09 6.45 28.57
CA ILE A 20 -24.06 5.62 27.92
C ILE A 20 -24.64 4.89 26.70
N ILE A 21 -25.81 4.25 26.83
CA ILE A 21 -26.46 3.51 25.74
C ILE A 21 -26.81 4.45 24.57
N GLY A 22 -27.30 5.67 24.85
CA GLY A 22 -27.63 6.68 23.84
C GLY A 22 -26.41 7.23 23.09
N GLN A 23 -25.22 7.21 23.72
CA GLN A 23 -23.98 7.61 23.07
C GLN A 23 -23.35 6.49 22.24
N CYS A 24 -23.64 5.21 22.52
CA CYS A 24 -23.13 4.05 21.78
C CYS A 24 -23.81 3.79 20.42
N HIS A 25 -25.10 4.14 20.26
CA HIS A 25 -25.91 3.73 19.11
C HIS A 25 -26.02 4.74 17.95
N ARG A 26 -25.34 5.90 18.02
CA ARG A 26 -25.41 6.92 16.97
C ARG A 26 -24.00 7.34 16.57
N CYS A 27 -23.54 7.04 15.34
CA CYS A 27 -22.43 7.79 14.76
C CYS A 27 -22.88 9.27 14.68
N PRO A 28 -22.11 10.24 15.17
CA PRO A 28 -22.46 11.64 15.02
C PRO A 28 -22.40 12.00 13.54
N GLU A 29 -23.42 12.71 13.04
CA GLU A 29 -23.52 13.14 11.63
C GLU A 29 -22.31 13.98 11.19
N SER A 30 -21.61 14.61 12.14
CA SER A 30 -20.40 15.39 11.89
C SER A 30 -19.13 14.55 11.65
N ASN A 31 -19.10 13.27 12.04
CA ASN A 31 -18.01 12.33 11.79
C ASN A 31 -18.63 10.98 11.35
N PRO A 32 -18.95 10.82 10.05
CA PRO A 32 -19.42 9.54 9.53
C PRO A 32 -18.42 8.44 9.88
N CYS A 33 -18.94 7.24 10.17
CA CYS A 33 -18.09 6.10 10.49
C CYS A 33 -17.10 5.89 9.32
N PRO A 34 -15.81 5.58 9.57
CA PRO A 34 -14.80 5.57 8.51
C PRO A 34 -15.23 4.61 7.39
N GLU A 35 -15.30 5.14 6.17
CA GLU A 35 -15.56 4.33 4.99
C GLU A 35 -14.37 3.39 4.77
N PRO A 36 -14.61 2.14 4.38
CA PRO A 36 -13.52 1.20 4.13
C PRO A 36 -12.64 1.75 3.00
N ARG A 37 -11.38 2.03 3.33
CA ARG A 37 -10.38 2.44 2.34
C ARG A 37 -9.96 1.20 1.56
N THR A 38 -10.10 1.26 0.23
CA THR A 38 -9.73 0.15 -0.65
C THR A 38 -8.31 0.38 -1.15
N ASP A 39 -7.36 -0.37 -0.62
CA ASP A 39 -5.98 -0.37 -1.12
C ASP A 39 -5.84 -1.46 -2.19
N LEU A 40 -5.66 -1.05 -3.45
CA LEU A 40 -5.37 -1.95 -4.57
C LEU A 40 -3.88 -2.20 -4.67
N ARG A 41 -3.47 -3.45 -4.54
CA ARG A 41 -2.08 -3.90 -4.77
C ARG A 41 -2.05 -4.89 -5.94
N THR A 42 -1.15 -4.63 -6.88
CA THR A 42 -0.91 -5.48 -8.05
C THR A 42 0.44 -6.16 -7.90
N ASP A 43 0.45 -7.48 -7.75
CA ASP A 43 1.66 -8.29 -7.76
C ASP A 43 1.68 -9.16 -9.03
N SER A 44 2.77 -9.11 -9.79
CA SER A 44 3.00 -9.96 -10.97
C SER A 44 3.82 -11.18 -10.58
N ILE A 45 3.28 -12.39 -10.75
CA ILE A 45 4.04 -13.64 -10.52
C ILE A 45 4.61 -14.12 -11.86
N PRO A 46 5.94 -14.18 -12.03
CA PRO A 46 6.54 -14.77 -13.21
C PRO A 46 6.32 -16.29 -13.21
N GLY A 47 5.67 -16.80 -14.26
CA GLY A 47 5.26 -18.21 -14.38
C GLY A 47 6.41 -19.22 -14.47
N ASP A 48 6.09 -20.45 -14.05
CA ASP A 48 6.98 -21.61 -13.92
C ASP A 48 7.87 -21.87 -15.15
N SER A 49 9.14 -22.17 -14.88
CA SER A 49 10.11 -22.60 -15.88
C SER A 49 9.99 -24.12 -16.10
N VAL A 50 9.32 -24.53 -17.18
CA VAL A 50 9.49 -25.89 -17.69
C VAL A 50 10.87 -25.98 -18.35
N ALA A 51 11.73 -26.86 -17.84
CA ALA A 51 13.05 -27.10 -18.42
C ALA A 51 12.90 -27.70 -19.83
N LYS A 52 13.20 -26.92 -20.87
CA LYS A 52 13.36 -27.45 -22.23
C LYS A 52 14.78 -28.01 -22.36
N PRO A 53 14.97 -29.27 -22.78
CA PRO A 53 16.32 -29.80 -23.05
C PRO A 53 16.97 -28.99 -24.17
N TYR A 54 18.22 -28.59 -23.97
CA TYR A 54 19.01 -27.93 -25.00
C TYR A 54 19.31 -28.92 -26.12
N PRO A 55 19.06 -28.58 -27.40
CA PRO A 55 19.48 -29.44 -28.50
C PRO A 55 21.00 -29.54 -28.51
N GLU A 56 21.51 -30.75 -28.67
CA GLU A 56 22.94 -31.02 -28.79
C GLU A 56 23.46 -30.38 -30.08
N ILE A 57 24.34 -29.38 -29.97
CA ILE A 57 24.92 -28.68 -31.11
C ILE A 57 25.95 -29.62 -31.75
N LYS A 58 25.57 -30.29 -32.84
CA LYS A 58 26.52 -31.06 -33.65
C LYS A 58 27.29 -30.09 -34.54
N PRO A 59 28.65 -30.08 -34.49
CA PRO A 59 29.43 -29.24 -35.39
C PRO A 59 29.17 -29.66 -36.84
N VAL A 60 28.66 -28.73 -37.65
CA VAL A 60 28.47 -28.94 -39.08
C VAL A 60 29.85 -28.89 -39.75
N PRO A 61 30.22 -29.88 -40.59
CA PRO A 61 31.50 -29.84 -41.29
C PRO A 61 31.60 -28.59 -42.17
N ILE A 62 32.71 -27.87 -42.02
CA ILE A 62 32.99 -26.65 -42.78
C ILE A 62 33.19 -27.04 -44.25
N LYS A 63 32.27 -26.61 -45.12
CA LYS A 63 32.39 -26.81 -46.56
C LYS A 63 33.27 -25.70 -47.16
N ILE A 64 34.54 -26.02 -47.42
CA ILE A 64 35.43 -25.12 -48.15
C ILE A 64 35.02 -25.15 -49.62
N VAL A 65 34.53 -24.02 -50.13
CA VAL A 65 34.18 -23.86 -51.56
C VAL A 65 35.28 -23.06 -52.22
N TYR A 66 36.01 -23.70 -53.13
CA TYR A 66 36.96 -23.02 -54.01
C TYR A 66 36.17 -22.40 -55.16
N VAL A 67 36.22 -21.08 -55.27
CA VAL A 67 35.59 -20.34 -56.36
C VAL A 67 36.70 -19.87 -57.30
N GLU A 68 36.64 -20.28 -58.56
CA GLU A 68 37.58 -19.81 -59.58
C GLU A 68 37.34 -18.32 -59.83
N VAL A 69 38.38 -17.51 -59.61
CA VAL A 69 38.33 -16.08 -59.87
C VAL A 69 38.65 -15.86 -61.36
N PRO A 70 37.74 -15.27 -62.16
CA PRO A 70 37.98 -15.06 -63.58
C PRO A 70 39.21 -14.17 -63.82
N ALA A 71 40.01 -14.42 -64.86
CA ALA A 71 41.27 -13.70 -65.09
C ALA A 71 41.11 -12.17 -65.33
N LYS A 72 39.91 -11.73 -65.72
CA LYS A 72 39.57 -10.33 -65.95
C LYS A 72 38.67 -9.85 -64.82
N VAL A 73 39.28 -9.34 -63.76
CA VAL A 73 38.60 -8.91 -62.54
C VAL A 73 38.54 -7.40 -62.49
N ASP A 74 37.34 -6.84 -62.30
CA ASP A 74 37.20 -5.45 -61.91
C ASP A 74 37.63 -5.29 -60.44
N THR A 75 38.85 -4.81 -60.24
CA THR A 75 39.41 -4.58 -58.90
C THR A 75 38.62 -3.53 -58.12
N GLY A 76 38.00 -2.55 -58.81
CA GLY A 76 37.16 -1.54 -58.18
C GLY A 76 35.91 -2.14 -57.56
N GLU A 77 35.25 -3.04 -58.30
CA GLU A 77 34.04 -3.73 -57.81
C GLU A 77 34.35 -4.67 -56.63
N ILE A 78 35.48 -5.38 -56.66
CA ILE A 78 35.91 -6.20 -55.52
C ILE A 78 36.18 -5.33 -54.29
N LEU A 79 36.90 -4.22 -54.44
CA LEU A 79 37.15 -3.32 -53.31
C LEU A 79 35.85 -2.73 -52.77
N ARG A 80 34.91 -2.37 -53.65
CA ARG A 80 33.58 -1.90 -53.26
C ARG A 80 32.83 -2.95 -52.43
N LEU A 81 32.80 -4.21 -52.88
CA LEU A 81 32.16 -5.32 -52.16
C LEU A 81 32.87 -5.67 -50.85
N TYR A 82 34.21 -5.64 -50.84
CA TYR A 82 35.01 -5.91 -49.64
C TYR A 82 34.76 -4.87 -48.53
N HIS A 83 34.59 -3.60 -48.91
CA HIS A 83 34.31 -2.51 -47.99
C HIS A 83 32.81 -2.29 -47.72
N ALA A 84 31.91 -3.03 -48.38
CA ALA A 84 30.49 -2.92 -48.14
C ALA A 84 30.14 -3.37 -46.71
N GLU A 85 29.13 -2.72 -46.14
CA GLU A 85 28.51 -3.13 -44.89
C GLU A 85 27.28 -3.96 -45.22
N VAL A 86 27.33 -5.24 -44.87
CA VAL A 86 26.21 -6.17 -45.06
C VAL A 86 25.54 -6.38 -43.72
N TYR A 87 24.26 -6.02 -43.66
CA TYR A 87 23.40 -6.22 -42.51
C TYR A 87 22.49 -7.42 -42.74
N GLY A 88 22.25 -8.18 -41.69
CA GLY A 88 21.28 -9.27 -41.71
C GLY A 88 20.63 -9.47 -40.34
N ARG A 89 19.53 -10.21 -40.37
CA ARG A 89 18.79 -10.62 -39.18
C ARG A 89 18.48 -12.11 -39.31
N ASP A 90 19.01 -12.90 -38.38
CA ASP A 90 18.69 -14.32 -38.29
C ASP A 90 17.77 -14.57 -37.10
N THR A 91 16.66 -15.24 -37.36
CA THR A 91 15.72 -15.63 -36.29
C THR A 91 16.14 -17.00 -35.76
N LEU A 92 16.59 -17.06 -34.51
CA LEU A 92 17.03 -18.30 -33.87
C LEU A 92 15.87 -19.10 -33.28
N ALA A 93 14.87 -18.40 -32.71
CA ALA A 93 13.67 -19.01 -32.16
C ALA A 93 12.47 -18.10 -32.35
N ASN A 94 11.37 -18.65 -32.86
CA ASN A 94 10.10 -17.95 -32.97
C ASN A 94 8.97 -18.86 -32.47
N ASP A 95 8.79 -18.87 -31.14
CA ASP A 95 7.76 -19.66 -30.46
C ASP A 95 6.64 -18.73 -29.94
N SER A 96 5.54 -19.35 -29.50
CA SER A 96 4.43 -18.74 -28.77
C SER A 96 4.87 -18.03 -27.49
N SER A 97 5.91 -18.55 -26.82
CA SER A 97 6.36 -18.08 -25.51
C SER A 97 7.56 -17.15 -25.55
N VAL A 98 8.43 -17.28 -26.57
CA VAL A 98 9.66 -16.50 -26.68
C VAL A 98 10.03 -16.28 -28.14
N PHE A 99 10.53 -15.08 -28.43
CA PHE A 99 11.12 -14.73 -29.71
C PHE A 99 12.58 -14.33 -29.50
N VAL A 100 13.47 -14.94 -30.28
CA VAL A 100 14.91 -14.70 -30.26
C VAL A 100 15.40 -14.49 -31.68
N ALA A 101 15.96 -13.31 -31.94
CA ALA A 101 16.62 -12.98 -33.19
C ALA A 101 18.02 -12.40 -32.92
N VAL A 102 18.89 -12.46 -33.91
CA VAL A 102 20.22 -11.87 -33.87
C VAL A 102 20.39 -10.98 -35.08
N ASP A 103 20.60 -9.69 -34.83
CA ASP A 103 21.04 -8.75 -35.85
C ASP A 103 22.55 -8.82 -35.97
N TRP A 104 23.05 -8.89 -37.20
CA TRP A 104 24.47 -8.98 -37.48
C TRP A 104 24.91 -8.00 -38.55
N MET A 105 26.18 -7.63 -38.49
CA MET A 105 26.85 -6.85 -39.52
C MET A 105 28.20 -7.46 -39.86
N VAL A 106 28.46 -7.61 -41.15
CA VAL A 106 29.74 -8.09 -41.68
C VAL A 106 30.30 -7.03 -42.62
N THR A 107 31.58 -6.72 -42.47
CA THR A 107 32.35 -5.90 -43.41
C THR A 107 33.77 -6.44 -43.51
N LYS A 108 34.43 -6.30 -44.66
CA LYS A 108 35.82 -6.75 -44.85
C LYS A 108 36.03 -8.23 -44.52
N ASN A 109 35.04 -9.07 -44.80
CA ASN A 109 34.97 -10.48 -44.42
C ASN A 109 35.16 -10.75 -42.92
N ARG A 110 34.76 -9.80 -42.08
CA ARG A 110 34.81 -9.91 -40.62
C ARG A 110 33.49 -9.49 -40.01
N PRO A 111 32.97 -10.22 -39.00
CA PRO A 111 31.83 -9.76 -38.24
C PRO A 111 32.23 -8.53 -37.44
N VAL A 112 31.39 -7.50 -37.48
CA VAL A 112 31.56 -6.27 -36.69
C VAL A 112 30.77 -6.35 -35.39
N PHE A 113 29.50 -6.79 -35.47
CA PHE A 113 28.69 -7.01 -34.29
C PHE A 113 27.66 -8.12 -34.48
N PHE A 114 27.23 -8.66 -33.34
CA PHE A 114 26.05 -9.51 -33.18
C PHE A 114 25.23 -8.95 -32.02
N LYS A 115 23.98 -8.57 -32.28
CA LYS A 115 23.08 -8.01 -31.29
C LYS A 115 21.86 -8.91 -31.12
N PRO A 116 21.72 -9.60 -29.98
CA PRO A 116 20.55 -10.43 -29.73
C PRO A 116 19.34 -9.55 -29.36
N GLU A 117 18.19 -9.88 -29.94
CA GLU A 117 16.87 -9.38 -29.55
C GLU A 117 16.09 -10.54 -28.93
N ILE A 118 15.69 -10.38 -27.66
CA ILE A 118 14.91 -11.38 -26.91
C ILE A 118 13.60 -10.73 -26.47
N ALA A 119 12.48 -11.25 -26.96
CA ALA A 119 11.16 -10.82 -26.54
C ALA A 119 10.43 -11.97 -25.83
N ASN A 120 10.07 -11.74 -24.56
CA ASN A 120 9.23 -12.65 -23.79
C ASN A 120 7.75 -12.42 -24.15
N ARG A 121 7.09 -13.46 -24.66
CA ARG A 121 5.68 -13.43 -25.08
C ARG A 121 4.76 -14.14 -24.09
N LYS A 122 5.28 -14.63 -22.96
CA LYS A 122 4.47 -15.30 -21.94
C LYS A 122 3.46 -14.31 -21.33
N PRO A 123 2.17 -14.68 -21.20
CA PRO A 123 1.20 -13.87 -20.49
C PRO A 123 1.60 -13.79 -19.02
N VAL A 124 1.67 -12.57 -18.47
CA VAL A 124 1.89 -12.35 -17.05
C VAL A 124 0.52 -12.47 -16.37
N ALA A 125 0.35 -13.47 -15.51
CA ALA A 125 -0.85 -13.58 -14.69
C ALA A 125 -0.87 -12.42 -13.68
N ILE A 126 -1.94 -11.64 -13.69
CA ILE A 126 -2.16 -10.53 -12.76
C ILE A 126 -3.16 -11.00 -11.71
N ASN A 127 -2.69 -11.23 -10.49
CA ASN A 127 -3.57 -11.56 -9.36
C ASN A 127 -4.02 -10.26 -8.69
N HIS A 128 -5.33 -10.06 -8.56
CA HIS A 128 -5.92 -8.93 -7.85
C HIS A 128 -6.23 -9.33 -6.41
N TYR A 129 -5.63 -8.64 -5.44
CA TYR A 129 -5.95 -8.80 -4.02
C TYR A 129 -6.64 -7.54 -3.51
N THR A 130 -7.82 -7.70 -2.90
CA THR A 130 -8.54 -6.62 -2.22
C THR A 130 -8.35 -6.82 -0.72
N THR A 131 -7.60 -5.93 -0.06
CA THR A 131 -7.43 -5.95 1.40
C THR A 131 -8.29 -4.84 1.99
N TYR A 132 -9.17 -5.19 2.92
CA TYR A 132 -9.98 -4.21 3.65
C TYR A 132 -9.21 -3.76 4.90
N THR A 133 -8.67 -2.55 4.87
CA THR A 133 -8.05 -1.90 6.03
C THR A 133 -9.09 -0.99 6.69
N PHE A 134 -9.64 -1.44 7.83
CA PHE A 134 -10.50 -0.61 8.67
C PHE A 134 -9.60 0.42 9.38
N GLU A 135 -9.62 1.69 8.94
CA GLU A 135 -9.02 2.77 9.71
C GLU A 135 -9.66 2.80 11.10
N ASN A 136 -8.82 2.91 12.14
CA ASN A 136 -9.17 2.78 13.56
C ASN A 136 -10.53 3.41 13.87
N LEU A 137 -11.54 2.57 14.12
CA LEU A 137 -12.86 3.04 14.52
C LEU A 137 -12.71 3.88 15.79
N PRO A 138 -13.45 4.99 15.93
CA PRO A 138 -13.44 5.73 17.18
C PRO A 138 -13.92 4.79 18.31
N GLU A 139 -13.05 4.55 19.29
CA GLU A 139 -13.31 3.70 20.45
C GLU A 139 -13.51 4.56 21.72
N ASN A 140 -14.27 4.03 22.67
CA ASN A 140 -14.39 4.64 23.98
C ASN A 140 -13.07 4.48 24.73
N LYS A 141 -12.53 5.58 25.29
CA LYS A 141 -11.31 5.55 26.09
C LYS A 141 -11.65 5.80 27.56
N TYR A 142 -11.12 4.95 28.43
CA TYR A 142 -11.30 5.03 29.87
C TYR A 142 -9.98 5.48 30.51
N PHE A 143 -10.08 6.39 31.46
CA PHE A 143 -8.94 6.89 32.22
C PHE A 143 -9.27 6.82 33.70
N ALA A 144 -8.27 6.47 34.51
CA ALA A 144 -8.34 6.50 35.96
C ALA A 144 -7.05 7.12 36.47
N GLY A 145 -7.15 7.95 37.50
CA GLY A 145 -5.99 8.62 38.06
C GLY A 145 -6.34 9.47 39.26
N PHE A 146 -5.48 10.43 39.56
CA PHE A 146 -5.71 11.42 40.61
C PHE A 146 -5.93 12.78 39.99
N ASN A 147 -6.88 13.53 40.52
CA ASN A 147 -7.12 14.91 40.16
C ASN A 147 -6.69 15.82 41.31
N THR A 148 -6.12 16.97 40.95
CA THR A 148 -5.77 18.06 41.86
C THR A 148 -6.56 19.29 41.43
N GLY A 149 -7.38 19.82 42.32
CA GLY A 149 -8.13 21.06 42.10
C GLY A 149 -7.71 22.14 43.08
N ARG A 150 -7.70 23.40 42.68
CA ARG A 150 -7.49 24.53 43.59
C ARG A 150 -8.64 25.50 43.48
N SER A 151 -9.39 25.64 44.57
CA SER A 151 -10.31 26.75 44.79
C SER A 151 -9.56 27.88 45.53
N PRO A 152 -9.97 29.15 45.43
CA PRO A 152 -9.41 30.22 46.24
C PRO A 152 -9.48 29.96 47.76
N LYS A 153 -10.40 29.09 48.19
CA LYS A 153 -10.62 28.76 49.62
C LYS A 153 -10.09 27.40 50.05
N SER A 154 -9.81 26.47 49.12
CA SER A 154 -9.37 25.12 49.47
C SER A 154 -8.58 24.44 48.35
N PHE A 155 -7.69 23.53 48.75
CA PHE A 155 -7.05 22.58 47.85
C PHE A 155 -7.87 21.29 47.84
N GLY A 156 -8.05 20.70 46.66
CA GLY A 156 -8.78 19.46 46.44
C GLY A 156 -7.86 18.41 45.85
N PHE A 157 -7.92 17.20 46.40
CA PHE A 157 -7.15 16.06 45.90
C PHE A 157 -7.96 14.78 46.07
N GLY A 158 -7.95 13.95 45.03
CA GLY A 158 -8.51 12.62 45.14
C GLY A 158 -8.62 11.89 43.81
N PRO A 159 -9.20 10.69 43.81
CA PRO A 159 -9.30 9.86 42.63
C PRO A 159 -10.27 10.46 41.60
N SER A 160 -9.95 10.21 40.33
CA SER A 160 -10.70 10.68 39.17
C SER A 160 -10.83 9.56 38.15
N PHE A 161 -12.04 9.39 37.64
CA PHE A 161 -12.35 8.50 36.53
C PHE A 161 -12.89 9.31 35.38
N ALA A 162 -12.41 9.06 34.17
CA ALA A 162 -12.86 9.74 32.98
C ALA A 162 -13.20 8.78 31.84
N LEU A 163 -14.26 9.09 31.11
CA LEU A 163 -14.75 8.37 29.94
C LEU A 163 -14.78 9.34 28.76
N LEU A 164 -13.92 9.11 27.77
CA LEU A 164 -14.00 9.77 26.47
C LEU A 164 -14.79 8.87 25.52
N THR A 165 -15.97 9.34 25.13
CA THR A 165 -16.85 8.62 24.21
C THR A 165 -16.40 8.74 22.76
N LYS A 166 -16.87 7.84 21.88
CA LYS A 166 -16.68 7.92 20.41
C LYS A 166 -17.07 9.27 19.80
N LYS A 167 -17.98 10.01 20.45
CA LYS A 167 -18.43 11.35 20.03
C LYS A 167 -17.58 12.49 20.59
N GLU A 168 -16.36 12.21 21.03
CA GLU A 168 -15.44 13.20 21.60
C GLU A 168 -16.05 13.97 22.79
N THR A 169 -16.99 13.36 23.52
CA THR A 169 -17.55 13.89 24.76
C THR A 169 -16.85 13.22 25.94
N LEU A 170 -16.31 14.01 26.85
CA LEU A 170 -15.56 13.56 28.02
C LEU A 170 -16.43 13.71 29.28
N PHE A 171 -16.71 12.59 29.93
CA PHE A 171 -17.34 12.53 31.23
C PHE A 171 -16.27 12.29 32.28
N THR A 172 -16.26 13.06 33.36
CA THR A 172 -15.34 12.82 34.48
C THR A 172 -16.12 12.77 35.79
N ILE A 173 -15.77 11.83 36.66
CA ILE A 173 -16.27 11.73 38.02
C ILE A 173 -15.06 11.89 38.93
N ASN A 174 -15.11 12.87 39.81
CA ASN A 174 -14.04 13.20 40.71
C ASN A 174 -14.55 13.17 42.14
N CYS A 175 -13.77 12.57 43.03
CA CYS A 175 -14.03 12.59 44.46
C CYS A 175 -12.92 13.41 45.12
N ASP A 176 -13.27 14.54 45.72
CA ASP A 176 -12.36 15.33 46.53
C ASP A 176 -12.38 14.81 47.97
N LEU A 177 -11.29 14.18 48.38
CA LEU A 177 -11.17 13.58 49.71
C LEU A 177 -11.02 14.65 50.80
N LEU A 178 -10.46 15.82 50.46
CA LEU A 178 -10.18 16.89 51.42
C LEU A 178 -11.44 17.69 51.73
N ASN A 179 -12.21 18.01 50.69
CA ASN A 179 -13.46 18.76 50.83
C ASN A 179 -14.70 17.86 50.99
N LYS A 180 -14.54 16.54 50.87
CA LYS A 180 -15.62 15.51 50.93
C LYS A 180 -16.71 15.71 49.88
N ASP A 181 -16.32 16.23 48.71
CA ASP A 181 -17.22 16.53 47.62
C ASP A 181 -17.06 15.53 46.47
N VAL A 182 -18.17 15.23 45.79
CA VAL A 182 -18.18 14.44 44.56
C VAL A 182 -18.78 15.29 43.47
N TYR A 183 -18.08 15.41 42.34
CA TYR A 183 -18.57 16.18 41.20
C TYR A 183 -18.43 15.41 39.89
N LEU A 184 -19.44 15.58 39.05
CA LEU A 184 -19.52 15.05 37.71
C LEU A 184 -19.34 16.21 36.73
N THR A 185 -18.37 16.09 35.83
CA THR A 185 -18.10 17.10 34.81
C THR A 185 -18.32 16.51 33.44
N VAL A 186 -19.10 17.22 32.61
CA VAL A 186 -19.33 16.90 31.21
C VAL A 186 -18.65 17.95 30.36
N LEU A 187 -17.71 17.52 29.52
CA LEU A 187 -17.00 18.38 28.57
C LEU A 187 -17.31 17.92 27.16
N TRP A 188 -17.74 18.85 26.30
CA TRP A 188 -17.95 18.60 24.88
C TRP A 188 -16.99 19.42 24.04
N LYS A 189 -16.57 18.87 22.91
CA LYS A 189 -15.71 19.56 21.95
C LYS A 189 -16.49 20.66 21.22
N LEU A 190 -15.96 21.87 21.19
CA LEU A 190 -16.48 22.98 20.38
C LEU A 190 -15.68 23.08 19.08
N ASN A 191 -16.35 22.90 17.93
CA ASN A 191 -15.75 23.08 16.61
C ASN A 191 -15.93 24.54 16.16
N LEU A 192 -14.93 25.40 16.35
CA LEU A 192 -14.91 26.72 15.74
C LEU A 192 -14.49 26.61 14.27
N SER A 193 -15.46 26.61 13.36
CA SER A 193 -15.19 26.76 11.93
C SER A 193 -14.78 28.19 11.61
N ARG A 194 -13.49 28.44 11.37
CA ARG A 194 -13.05 29.70 10.77
C ARG A 194 -13.47 29.71 9.30
N LYS A 195 -14.55 30.42 8.97
CA LYS A 195 -14.82 30.80 7.57
C LYS A 195 -13.63 31.62 7.07
N LYS A 196 -12.78 31.02 6.23
CA LYS A 196 -11.80 31.78 5.45
C LYS A 196 -12.61 32.65 4.48
N VAL A 197 -12.64 33.95 4.74
CA VAL A 197 -13.09 34.95 3.75
C VAL A 197 -12.07 34.88 2.61
N LYS A 198 -12.48 34.32 1.48
CA LYS A 198 -11.68 34.41 0.24
C LYS A 198 -11.66 35.89 -0.16
N LYS A 199 -10.47 36.48 -0.21
CA LYS A 199 -10.19 37.69 -0.98
C LYS A 199 -9.87 37.29 -2.42
#